data_AF-A0A368LFD9-F1
#
_entry.id   AF-A0A368LFD9-F1
#
_cell.length_a   1.000
_cell.length_b   1.000
_cell.length_c   1.000
_cell.angle_alpha   90.00
_cell.angle_beta   90.00
_cell.angle_gamma   90.00
#
_symmetry.space_group_name_H-M   'P 1'
#
loop_
_entity.id
_entity.type
_entity.pdbx_description
1 polymer ?
#
loop_
_entity_poly.entity_id
_entity_poly.type
_entity_poly.pdbx_seq_one_letter_code
_entity_poly.pdbx_strand_id
1 'polypeptide(L)'
;LYELSELSGHAKVAGGDHVSDPTAVPVGPNKTQYDSDLSDKGIRNDYWNWGKGYISAYPPDQFIMLENGASYGGQNNQVWAPYYTLHKILAGLIDVYLVSGNKKALEVAEG
;
A
#
# COMPACT_ATOMS: atom_id res chain seq x y z
N LEU A 1 3.35 -1.71 -10.28
CA LEU A 1 1.95 -1.58 -9.81
C LEU A 1 1.17 -2.86 -10.06
N TYR A 2 0.96 -3.30 -11.30
CA TYR A 2 0.27 -4.58 -11.58
C TYR A 2 0.84 -5.77 -10.79
N GLU A 3 2.15 -6.01 -10.87
CA GLU A 3 2.76 -7.10 -10.10
C GLU A 3 2.57 -6.95 -8.58
N LEU A 4 2.57 -5.73 -8.06
CA LEU A 4 2.35 -5.50 -6.63
C LEU A 4 0.89 -5.78 -6.23
N SER A 5 -0.10 -5.37 -7.04
CA SER A 5 -1.51 -5.66 -6.74
C SER A 5 -1.78 -7.16 -6.71
N GLU A 6 -1.12 -7.92 -7.59
CA GLU A 6 -1.23 -9.39 -7.64
C GLU A 6 -0.51 -10.09 -6.47
N LEU A 7 0.58 -9.50 -5.97
CA LEU A 7 1.36 -10.09 -4.88
C LEU A 7 0.90 -9.67 -3.49
N SER A 8 0.29 -8.49 -3.37
CA SER A 8 -0.03 -7.93 -2.07
C SER A 8 -1.16 -8.69 -1.39
N GLY A 9 -1.01 -8.93 -0.08
CA GLY A 9 -1.97 -9.73 0.68
C GLY A 9 -2.03 -11.20 0.25
N HIS A 10 -1.03 -11.70 -0.49
CA HIS A 10 -0.90 -13.10 -0.89
C HIS A 10 0.41 -13.69 -0.35
N ALA A 11 0.37 -14.96 0.07
CA ALA A 11 1.54 -15.66 0.58
C ALA A 11 2.67 -15.71 -0.46
N LYS A 12 3.92 -15.41 -0.04
CA LYS A 12 5.10 -15.52 -0.92
C LYS A 12 5.38 -16.95 -1.39
N VAL A 13 4.99 -17.92 -0.57
CA VAL A 13 5.16 -19.35 -0.81
C VAL A 13 3.84 -20.04 -0.50
N ALA A 14 3.54 -21.14 -1.20
CA ALA A 14 2.29 -21.86 -1.01
C ALA A 14 2.12 -22.29 0.47
N GLY A 15 1.00 -21.89 1.08
CA GLY A 15 0.70 -22.17 2.48
C GLY A 15 1.43 -21.32 3.51
N GLY A 16 2.20 -20.30 3.08
CA GLY A 16 2.86 -19.36 3.99
C GLY A 16 1.89 -18.36 4.64
N ASP A 17 2.30 -17.83 5.79
CA ASP A 17 1.56 -16.78 6.49
C ASP A 17 1.51 -15.49 5.67
N HIS A 18 0.36 -14.82 5.71
CA HIS A 18 0.08 -13.58 5.00
C HIS A 18 -1.17 -12.90 5.58
N VAL A 19 -1.39 -11.63 5.22
CA VAL A 19 -2.59 -10.89 5.61
C VAL A 19 -3.27 -10.32 4.38
N SER A 20 -4.39 -10.95 3.99
CA SER A 20 -5.23 -10.48 2.88
C SER A 20 -6.24 -9.41 3.29
N ASP A 21 -6.64 -9.36 4.56
CA ASP A 21 -7.58 -8.35 5.06
C ASP A 21 -6.84 -7.00 5.25
N PRO A 22 -7.16 -5.96 4.46
CA PRO A 22 -6.49 -4.66 4.54
C PRO A 22 -6.72 -3.95 5.89
N THR A 23 -7.71 -4.38 6.68
CA THR A 23 -7.97 -3.83 8.02
C THR A 23 -7.15 -4.52 9.11
N ALA A 24 -6.48 -5.62 8.79
CA ALA A 24 -5.69 -6.45 9.72
C ALA A 24 -4.17 -6.36 9.48
N VAL A 25 -3.72 -5.41 8.65
CA VAL A 25 -2.29 -5.20 8.35
C VAL A 25 -1.52 -5.04 9.66
N PRO A 26 -0.47 -5.85 9.93
CA PRO A 26 0.29 -5.76 11.16
C PRO A 26 1.31 -4.62 11.09
N VAL A 27 1.81 -4.20 12.26
CA VAL A 27 3.00 -3.34 12.35
C VAL A 27 4.18 -4.01 11.63
N GLY A 28 5.02 -3.20 10.98
CA GLY A 28 6.18 -3.69 10.22
C GLY A 28 7.18 -4.49 11.06
N PRO A 29 7.96 -5.39 10.42
CA PRO A 29 8.98 -6.17 11.12
C PRO A 29 9.96 -5.30 11.91
N ASN A 30 10.27 -5.70 13.15
CA ASN A 30 11.18 -4.97 14.06
C ASN A 30 10.70 -3.57 14.49
N LYS A 31 9.42 -3.25 14.30
CA LYS A 31 8.79 -2.01 14.76
C LYS A 31 7.77 -2.32 15.87
N THR A 32 7.56 -1.37 16.78
CA THR A 32 6.53 -1.46 17.83
C THR A 32 5.26 -0.68 17.51
N GLN A 33 5.30 0.13 16.44
CA GLN A 33 4.22 0.98 15.96
C GLN A 33 4.37 1.22 14.45
N TYR A 34 3.30 1.67 13.80
CA TYR A 34 3.37 2.20 12.45
C TYR A 34 4.20 3.49 12.41
N ASP A 35 4.98 3.68 11.35
CA ASP A 35 5.74 4.90 11.13
C ASP A 35 5.91 5.21 9.64
N SER A 36 6.36 6.44 9.37
CA SER A 36 6.68 6.95 8.04
C SER A 36 8.17 6.84 7.70
N ASP A 37 8.88 5.86 8.27
CA ASP A 37 10.29 5.62 7.94
C ASP A 37 10.42 4.99 6.55
N LEU A 38 10.41 5.85 5.53
CA LEU A 38 10.56 5.47 4.12
C LEU A 38 12.03 5.42 3.66
N SER A 39 12.98 5.40 4.60
CA SER A 39 14.40 5.23 4.26
C SER A 39 14.68 3.80 3.78
N ASP A 40 15.75 3.60 3.00
CA ASP A 40 16.15 2.27 2.50
C ASP A 40 16.31 1.21 3.60
N LYS A 41 16.62 1.64 4.83
CA LYS A 41 16.81 0.76 5.99
C LYS A 41 15.51 0.51 6.77
N GLY A 42 14.57 1.45 6.71
CA GLY A 42 13.36 1.45 7.52
C GLY A 42 12.11 0.97 6.78
N ILE A 43 12.08 1.15 5.45
CA ILE A 43 10.92 0.83 4.64
C ILE A 43 10.63 -0.67 4.68
N ARG A 44 9.42 -1.02 5.11
CA ARG A 44 8.96 -2.42 5.13
C ARG A 44 8.71 -2.90 3.69
N ASN A 45 9.01 -4.18 3.44
CA ASN A 45 8.87 -4.82 2.13
C ASN A 45 8.05 -6.12 2.20
N ASP A 46 7.31 -6.30 3.29
CA ASP A 46 6.49 -7.47 3.58
C ASP A 46 5.12 -7.41 2.89
N TYR A 47 5.10 -7.18 1.58
CA TYR A 47 3.89 -6.92 0.77
C TYR A 47 2.80 -7.98 0.91
N TRP A 48 3.16 -9.21 1.26
CA TRP A 48 2.22 -10.30 1.56
C TRP A 48 1.31 -9.99 2.76
N ASN A 49 1.63 -8.97 3.55
CA ASN A 49 0.85 -8.55 4.71
C ASN A 49 0.08 -7.24 4.53
N TRP A 50 0.08 -6.62 3.35
CA TRP A 50 -0.50 -5.26 3.17
C TRP A 50 -1.98 -5.24 2.76
N GLY A 51 -2.65 -6.39 2.76
CA GLY A 51 -4.00 -6.53 2.24
C GLY A 51 -4.04 -6.81 0.75
N LYS A 52 -5.06 -7.55 0.31
CA LYS A 52 -5.22 -7.91 -1.09
C LYS A 52 -5.40 -6.66 -1.97
N GLY A 53 -4.71 -6.62 -3.11
CA GLY A 53 -4.87 -5.56 -4.10
C GLY A 53 -4.24 -4.22 -3.69
N TYR A 54 -3.48 -4.17 -2.58
CA TYR A 54 -2.90 -2.92 -2.11
C TYR A 54 -1.96 -2.30 -3.15
N ILE A 55 -2.15 -1.00 -3.37
CA ILE A 55 -1.30 -0.17 -4.24
C ILE A 55 -0.98 1.16 -3.58
N SER A 56 0.28 1.55 -3.68
CA SER A 56 0.79 2.89 -3.33
C SER A 56 2.25 2.99 -3.79
N ALA A 57 2.84 4.17 -3.65
CA ALA A 57 4.29 4.37 -3.80
C ALA A 57 5.09 3.96 -2.55
N TYR A 58 4.41 3.63 -1.45
CA TYR A 58 5.00 3.28 -0.14
C TYR A 58 4.09 2.32 0.64
N PRO A 59 4.55 1.69 1.72
CA PRO A 59 3.77 0.72 2.51
C PRO A 59 2.53 1.32 3.22
N PRO A 60 1.57 0.50 3.70
CA PRO A 60 0.26 0.93 4.19
C PRO A 60 0.27 1.78 5.47
N ASP A 61 1.39 1.82 6.20
CA ASP A 61 1.52 2.47 7.52
C ASP A 61 0.95 3.90 7.56
N GLN A 62 1.19 4.74 6.54
CA GLN A 62 0.65 6.11 6.54
C GLN A 62 -0.87 6.18 6.45
N PHE A 63 -1.53 5.24 5.78
CA PHE A 63 -3.00 5.17 5.73
C PHE A 63 -3.53 4.85 7.12
N ILE A 64 -2.98 3.80 7.75
CA ILE A 64 -3.37 3.34 9.08
C ILE A 64 -3.12 4.43 10.12
N MET A 65 -1.97 5.10 10.06
CA MET A 65 -1.63 6.23 10.93
C MET A 65 -2.64 7.37 10.78
N LEU A 66 -3.00 7.75 9.54
CA LEU A 66 -3.97 8.81 9.30
C LEU A 66 -5.36 8.45 9.83
N GLU A 67 -5.81 7.21 9.59
CA GLU A 67 -7.08 6.68 10.10
C GLU A 67 -7.12 6.66 11.63
N ASN A 68 -5.97 6.55 12.29
CA ASN A 68 -5.79 6.66 13.74
C ASN A 68 -5.39 8.06 14.23
N GLY A 69 -5.53 9.09 13.39
CA GLY A 69 -5.42 10.49 13.81
C GLY A 69 -4.02 11.11 13.75
N ALA A 70 -3.08 10.54 13.01
CA ALA A 70 -1.77 11.14 12.80
C ALA A 70 -1.86 12.52 12.11
N SER A 71 -0.97 13.43 12.51
CA SER A 71 -0.88 14.77 11.91
C SER A 71 -0.13 14.75 10.59
N TYR A 72 -0.38 15.75 9.74
CA TYR A 72 0.36 15.95 8.50
C TYR A 72 1.74 16.54 8.75
N GLY A 73 2.75 16.04 8.03
CA GLY A 73 4.12 16.54 8.08
C GLY A 73 5.14 15.55 7.53
N GLY A 74 6.42 15.81 7.78
CA GLY A 74 7.53 15.05 7.22
C GLY A 74 8.31 14.19 8.22
N GLN A 75 7.88 14.14 9.49
CA GLN A 75 8.51 13.31 10.52
C GLN A 75 7.97 11.87 10.48
N ASN A 76 8.70 10.92 11.06
CA ASN A 76 8.30 9.51 11.06
C ASN A 76 6.99 9.23 11.80
N ASN A 77 6.55 10.11 12.70
CA ASN A 77 5.25 10.02 13.39
C ASN A 77 4.14 10.86 12.73
N GLN A 78 4.37 11.32 11.49
CA GLN A 78 3.44 12.14 10.71
C GLN A 78 3.20 11.51 9.34
N VAL A 79 2.19 12.00 8.61
CA VAL A 79 1.81 11.46 7.29
C VAL A 79 1.85 12.52 6.20
N TRP A 80 2.03 12.07 4.95
CA TRP A 80 2.03 12.94 3.77
C TRP A 80 0.92 12.55 2.81
N ALA A 81 -0.29 13.06 3.08
CA ALA A 81 -1.45 13.01 2.18
C ALA A 81 -1.69 11.65 1.47
N PRO A 82 -1.81 10.52 2.21
CA PRO A 82 -1.85 9.19 1.61
C PRO A 82 -3.01 8.94 0.65
N TYR A 83 -4.22 9.40 0.98
CA TYR A 83 -5.35 9.29 0.06
C TYR A 83 -5.23 10.21 -1.17
N TYR A 84 -4.49 11.32 -1.09
CA TYR A 84 -4.22 12.14 -2.29
C TYR A 84 -3.34 11.36 -3.26
N THR A 85 -2.26 10.74 -2.77
CA THR A 85 -1.39 9.87 -3.59
C THR A 85 -2.17 8.72 -4.21
N LEU A 86 -2.97 8.00 -3.42
CA LEU A 86 -3.83 6.92 -3.92
C LEU A 86 -4.79 7.40 -5.00
N HIS A 87 -5.47 8.53 -4.77
CA HIS A 87 -6.38 9.12 -5.74
C HIS A 87 -5.69 9.42 -7.08
N LYS A 88 -4.45 9.94 -7.08
CA LYS A 88 -3.71 10.21 -8.32
C LYS A 88 -3.26 8.93 -9.02
N ILE A 89 -2.90 7.90 -8.27
CA ILE A 89 -2.59 6.58 -8.84
C ILE A 89 -3.83 5.99 -9.53
N LEU A 90 -4.97 5.96 -8.85
CA LEU A 90 -6.22 5.42 -9.40
C LEU A 90 -6.68 6.20 -10.63
N ALA A 91 -6.64 7.53 -10.58
CA ALA A 91 -6.97 8.37 -11.73
C ALA A 91 -6.09 8.05 -12.95
N GLY A 92 -4.76 7.95 -12.76
CA GLY A 92 -3.85 7.60 -13.85
C GLY A 92 -4.07 6.20 -14.42
N LEU A 93 -4.40 5.22 -13.59
CA LEU A 93 -4.73 3.86 -14.04
C LEU A 93 -6.02 3.84 -14.89
N ILE A 94 -7.05 4.55 -14.45
CA ILE A 94 -8.31 4.70 -15.18
C ILE A 94 -8.05 5.40 -16.52
N ASP A 95 -7.27 6.49 -16.55
CA ASP A 95 -6.93 7.19 -17.79
C ASP A 95 -6.19 6.29 -18.78
N VAL A 96 -5.23 5.49 -18.30
CA VAL A 96 -4.52 4.51 -19.13
C VAL A 96 -5.49 3.50 -19.76
N TYR A 97 -6.45 2.99 -19.00
CA TYR A 97 -7.48 2.11 -19.55
C TYR A 97 -8.35 2.81 -20.59
N LEU A 98 -8.87 4.01 -20.29
CA LEU A 98 -9.77 4.74 -21.18
C LEU A 98 -9.12 5.12 -22.52
N VAL A 99 -7.84 5.47 -22.51
CA VAL A 99 -7.11 5.91 -23.71
C VAL A 99 -6.56 4.75 -24.53
N SER A 100 -6.08 3.69 -23.88
CA SER A 100 -5.34 2.60 -24.55
C SER A 100 -6.06 1.25 -24.58
N GLY A 101 -7.13 1.08 -23.80
CA GLY A 101 -7.78 -0.22 -23.59
C GLY A 101 -6.95 -1.19 -22.76
N ASN A 102 -5.93 -0.73 -22.02
CA ASN A 102 -5.07 -1.58 -21.21
C ASN A 102 -5.82 -2.15 -20.01
N LYS A 103 -6.26 -3.41 -20.14
CA LYS A 103 -7.05 -4.12 -19.12
C LYS A 103 -6.32 -4.30 -17.80
N LYS A 104 -4.99 -4.42 -17.81
CA LYS A 104 -4.22 -4.52 -16.56
C LYS A 104 -4.38 -3.25 -15.73
N ALA A 105 -4.44 -2.08 -16.35
CA ALA A 105 -4.61 -0.83 -15.62
C ALA A 105 -5.98 -0.76 -14.92
N LEU A 106 -7.04 -1.23 -15.59
CA LEU A 106 -8.37 -1.34 -14.99
C LEU A 106 -8.38 -2.34 -13.83
N GLU A 107 -7.80 -3.52 -14.03
CA GLU A 107 -7.70 -4.57 -13.01
C GLU A 107 -7.03 -4.07 -11.72
N VAL A 108 -5.92 -3.31 -11.84
CA VAL A 108 -5.28 -2.68 -10.67
C VAL A 108 -6.18 -1.65 -9.99
N ALA A 109 -6.98 -0.90 -10.76
CA ALA A 109 -7.83 0.15 -10.21
C ALA A 109 -9.08 -0.40 -9.49
N GLU A 110 -9.51 -1.62 -9.82
CA GLU A 110 -10.67 -2.29 -9.21
C GLU A 110 -10.34 -2.93 -7.86
N GLY A 111 -9.10 -3.39 -7.67
CA GLY A 111 -8.59 -3.95 -6.41
C GLY A 111 -8.82 -5.45 -6.22
#